data_AF-A0A318S1R1-F1
#
_entry.id   AF-A0A318S1R1-F1
#
_cell.length_a   1.000
_cell.length_b   1.000
_cell.length_c   1.000
_cell.angle_alpha   90.00
_cell.angle_beta   90.00
_cell.angle_gamma   90.00
#
_symmetry.space_group_name_H-M   'P 1'
#
loop_
_entity.id
_entity.type
_entity.pdbx_description
1 polymer ?
#
loop_
_entity_poly.entity_id
_entity_poly.type
_entity_poly.pdbx_seq_one_letter_code
_entity_poly.pdbx_strand_id
1 'polypeptide(L)'
;MSFPTLHPENKALNLLESAVTLFPNLRPELGKWIASLARSIARPVDPPKALTDLSEPYEGPVDMNRETYLLAHALCEYRTKVYPNGLATRFDPGDQHRDDLESAMSRFEERLARSKPKVELDNAPDAGDYYDGPEPGPADAVRLDPTDPGDAGDADDDRDEDGASR
;
A
#
# COMPACT_ATOMS: atom_id res chain seq x y z
N MET A 1 17.16 22.37 7.81
CA MET A 1 16.27 22.43 6.63
C MET A 1 15.04 21.62 6.98
N SER A 2 13.93 22.27 7.34
CA SER A 2 12.69 21.59 7.73
C SER A 2 11.95 21.17 6.47
N PHE A 3 11.74 19.86 6.29
CA PHE A 3 10.81 19.36 5.28
C PHE A 3 9.41 19.90 5.63
N PRO A 4 8.68 20.53 4.69
CA PRO A 4 7.30 20.90 4.94
C PRO A 4 6.54 19.64 5.32
N THR A 5 5.99 19.66 6.52
CA THR A 5 5.17 18.58 7.10
C THR A 5 4.21 18.07 6.04
N LEU A 6 4.30 16.78 5.71
CA LEU A 6 3.48 16.11 4.71
C LEU A 6 2.00 16.23 5.13
N HIS A 7 1.41 17.27 4.56
CA HIS A 7 0.04 17.74 4.54
C HIS A 7 -0.99 16.62 4.73
N PRO A 8 -2.06 16.83 5.51
CA PRO A 8 -3.17 15.88 5.71
C PRO A 8 -3.73 15.29 4.39
N GLU A 9 -3.50 15.99 3.27
CA GLU A 9 -3.72 15.53 1.90
C GLU A 9 -3.07 14.19 1.57
N ASN A 10 -1.80 13.98 1.93
CA ASN A 10 -1.08 12.75 1.59
C ASN A 10 -1.62 11.58 2.40
N LYS A 11 -2.00 11.82 3.66
CA LYS A 11 -2.68 10.81 4.47
C LYS A 11 -4.04 10.46 3.86
N ALA A 12 -4.82 11.46 3.46
CA ALA A 12 -6.11 11.24 2.82
C ALA A 12 -5.98 10.45 1.50
N LEU A 13 -5.00 10.78 0.66
CA LEU A 13 -4.71 10.05 -0.57
C LEU A 13 -4.32 8.59 -0.30
N ASN A 14 -3.41 8.33 0.64
CA ASN A 14 -3.01 6.97 0.99
C ASN A 14 -4.20 6.12 1.48
N LEU A 15 -5.12 6.72 2.24
CA LEU A 15 -6.34 6.05 2.69
C LEU A 15 -7.28 5.73 1.52
N LEU A 16 -7.44 6.65 0.57
CA LEU A 16 -8.23 6.44 -0.64
C LEU A 16 -7.63 5.35 -1.54
N GLU A 17 -6.32 5.35 -1.74
CA GLU A 17 -5.62 4.30 -2.51
C GLU A 17 -5.75 2.93 -1.83
N SER A 18 -5.66 2.90 -0.49
CA SER A 18 -5.91 1.68 0.29
C SER A 18 -7.34 1.18 0.09
N ALA A 19 -8.33 2.07 0.06
CA ALA A 19 -9.72 1.72 -0.18
C ALA A 19 -9.94 1.09 -1.57
N VAL A 20 -9.38 1.72 -2.60
CA VAL A 20 -9.42 1.20 -3.99
C VAL A 20 -8.81 -0.20 -4.09
N THR A 21 -7.75 -0.45 -3.33
CA THR A 21 -7.06 -1.74 -3.31
C THR A 21 -7.85 -2.81 -2.53
N LEU A 22 -8.40 -2.45 -1.37
CA LEU A 22 -9.07 -3.39 -0.47
C LEU A 22 -10.50 -3.74 -0.92
N PHE A 23 -11.15 -2.86 -1.67
CA PHE A 23 -12.54 -3.05 -2.13
C PHE A 23 -12.61 -3.04 -3.67
N PRO A 24 -12.42 -4.20 -4.32
CA PRO A 24 -12.42 -4.29 -5.78
C PRO A 24 -13.80 -3.99 -6.41
N ASN A 25 -14.87 -4.01 -5.61
CA ASN A 25 -16.24 -3.70 -6.04
C ASN A 25 -16.60 -2.20 -5.95
N LEU A 26 -15.62 -1.33 -5.68
CA LEU A 26 -15.86 0.11 -5.72
C LEU A 26 -16.28 0.56 -7.12
N ARG A 27 -17.17 1.55 -7.17
CA ARG A 27 -17.65 2.13 -8.43
C ARG A 27 -16.45 2.60 -9.28
N PRO A 28 -16.37 2.20 -10.57
CA PRO A 28 -15.20 2.52 -11.38
C PRO A 28 -14.98 4.02 -11.59
N GLU A 29 -16.06 4.82 -11.58
CA GLU A 29 -16.03 6.28 -11.63
C GLU A 29 -15.33 6.88 -10.39
N LEU A 30 -15.53 6.27 -9.22
CA LEU A 30 -14.88 6.68 -7.98
C LEU A 30 -13.38 6.40 -8.01
N GLY A 31 -12.97 5.21 -8.46
CA GLY A 31 -11.55 4.89 -8.65
C GLY A 31 -10.85 5.82 -9.64
N LYS A 32 -11.50 6.16 -10.76
CA LYS A 32 -10.99 7.13 -11.75
C LYS A 32 -10.85 8.53 -11.16
N TRP A 33 -11.80 8.95 -10.33
CA TRP A 33 -11.75 10.26 -9.67
C TRP A 33 -10.61 10.33 -8.65
N ILE A 34 -10.42 9.29 -7.82
CA ILE A 34 -9.30 9.18 -6.89
C ILE A 34 -7.96 9.24 -7.62
N ALA A 35 -7.81 8.50 -8.73
CA ALA A 35 -6.60 8.57 -9.55
C ALA A 35 -6.35 9.98 -10.12
N SER A 36 -7.41 10.74 -10.41
CA SER A 36 -7.31 12.14 -10.85
C SER A 36 -6.90 13.07 -9.71
N LEU A 37 -7.44 12.88 -8.50
CA LEU A 37 -7.05 13.59 -7.29
C LEU A 37 -5.59 13.32 -6.92
N ALA A 38 -5.10 12.09 -7.07
CA ALA A 38 -3.69 11.75 -6.81
C ALA A 38 -2.73 12.45 -7.77
N ARG A 39 -3.12 12.62 -9.04
CA ARG A 39 -2.31 13.31 -10.06
C ARG A 39 -2.31 14.83 -9.96
N SER A 40 -3.27 15.41 -9.24
CA SER A 40 -3.47 16.85 -9.16
C SER A 40 -3.51 17.33 -7.72
N ILE A 41 -2.40 17.87 -7.22
CA ILE A 41 -2.33 18.41 -5.86
C ILE A 41 -2.97 19.81 -5.79
N ALA A 42 -2.60 20.71 -6.71
CA ALA A 42 -3.02 22.10 -6.64
C ALA A 42 -4.36 22.38 -7.34
N ARG A 43 -4.71 21.66 -8.43
CA ARG A 43 -5.96 21.93 -9.16
C ARG A 43 -7.11 21.13 -8.54
N PRO A 44 -8.23 21.79 -8.16
CA PRO A 44 -9.43 21.10 -7.70
C PRO A 44 -9.98 20.22 -8.83
N VAL A 45 -10.36 18.99 -8.48
CA VAL A 45 -10.91 18.00 -9.42
C VAL A 45 -12.36 17.77 -9.02
N ASP A 46 -13.29 18.35 -9.79
CA ASP A 46 -14.71 18.27 -9.47
C ASP A 46 -15.21 16.82 -9.39
N PRO A 47 -16.12 16.52 -8.44
CA PRO A 47 -16.74 15.20 -8.36
C PRO A 47 -17.52 14.88 -9.63
N PRO A 48 -17.38 13.67 -10.19
CA PRO A 48 -18.19 13.22 -11.31
C PRO A 48 -19.69 13.28 -10.97
N LYS A 49 -20.52 13.76 -11.91
CA LYS A 49 -22.00 13.78 -11.75
C LYS A 49 -22.60 12.41 -11.41
N ALA A 50 -21.94 11.34 -11.84
CA ALA A 50 -22.38 9.98 -11.54
C ALA A 50 -22.28 9.62 -10.05
N LEU A 51 -21.52 10.37 -9.24
CA LEU A 51 -21.27 10.07 -7.82
C LEU A 51 -22.06 11.00 -6.87
N THR A 52 -22.86 11.94 -7.40
CA THR A 52 -23.59 12.90 -6.56
C THR A 52 -24.63 12.23 -5.67
N ASP A 53 -25.15 11.07 -6.07
CA ASP A 53 -26.04 10.24 -5.27
C ASP A 53 -25.38 9.79 -3.94
N LEU A 54 -24.05 9.59 -3.94
CA LEU A 54 -23.31 9.21 -2.74
C LEU A 54 -23.15 10.35 -1.72
N SER A 55 -23.46 11.60 -2.12
CA SER A 55 -23.43 12.75 -1.21
C SER A 55 -24.66 12.84 -0.31
N GLU A 56 -25.75 12.16 -0.68
CA GLU A 56 -27.00 12.25 0.06
C GLU A 56 -26.90 11.58 1.43
N PRO A 57 -27.60 12.11 2.45
CA PRO A 57 -27.67 11.45 3.76
C PRO A 57 -28.26 10.05 3.61
N TYR A 58 -27.52 9.04 4.08
CA TYR A 58 -27.92 7.65 4.01
C TYR A 58 -27.97 7.04 5.41
N GLU A 59 -29.12 6.49 5.77
CA GLU A 59 -29.38 5.82 7.06
C GLU A 59 -29.39 4.29 6.90
N GLY A 60 -28.42 3.74 6.16
CA GLY A 60 -28.27 2.30 5.99
C GLY A 60 -26.93 1.77 6.48
N PRO A 61 -26.60 0.50 6.15
CA PRO A 61 -25.32 -0.10 6.51
C PRO A 61 -24.14 0.69 5.93
N VAL A 62 -22.97 0.57 6.56
CA VAL A 62 -21.73 1.21 6.08
C VAL A 62 -21.44 0.73 4.66
N ASP A 63 -21.46 1.66 3.70
CA ASP A 63 -21.12 1.40 2.31
C ASP A 63 -19.78 2.05 1.98
N MET A 64 -18.77 1.22 1.69
CA MET A 64 -17.43 1.70 1.36
C MET A 64 -17.38 2.59 0.11
N ASN A 65 -18.33 2.49 -0.82
CA ASN A 65 -18.42 3.44 -1.94
C ASN A 65 -18.72 4.84 -1.43
N ARG A 66 -19.73 4.96 -0.56
CA ARG A 66 -20.11 6.22 0.05
C ARG A 66 -18.99 6.76 0.93
N GLU A 67 -18.39 5.93 1.76
CA GLU A 67 -17.30 6.36 2.64
C GLU A 67 -16.08 6.86 1.90
N THR A 68 -15.71 6.14 0.83
CA THR A 68 -14.58 6.53 -0.03
C THR A 68 -14.91 7.81 -0.78
N TYR A 69 -16.15 7.98 -1.25
CA TYR A 69 -16.62 9.23 -1.85
C TYR A 69 -16.54 10.41 -0.88
N LEU A 70 -17.02 10.25 0.36
CA LEU A 70 -17.02 11.32 1.37
C LEU A 70 -15.60 11.79 1.71
N LEU A 71 -14.64 10.88 1.84
CA LEU A 71 -13.23 11.25 2.05
C LEU A 71 -12.63 11.96 0.82
N ALA A 72 -12.89 11.46 -0.39
CA ALA A 72 -12.42 12.09 -1.63
C ALA A 72 -13.02 13.50 -1.81
N HIS A 73 -14.29 13.67 -1.45
CA HIS A 73 -14.97 14.96 -1.46
C HIS A 73 -14.35 15.93 -0.45
N ALA A 74 -14.13 15.50 0.80
CA ALA A 74 -13.48 16.33 1.82
C ALA A 74 -12.07 16.77 1.38
N LEU A 75 -11.29 15.89 0.74
CA LEU A 75 -9.99 16.24 0.17
C LEU A 75 -10.12 17.29 -0.96
N CYS A 76 -11.11 17.14 -1.84
CA CYS A 76 -11.38 18.10 -2.89
C CYS A 76 -11.76 19.48 -2.32
N GLU A 77 -12.65 19.52 -1.33
CA GLU A 77 -13.05 20.76 -0.66
C GLU A 77 -11.88 21.43 0.06
N TYR A 78 -11.05 20.65 0.76
CA TYR A 78 -9.82 21.14 1.38
C TYR A 78 -8.94 21.84 0.35
N ARG A 79 -8.68 21.18 -0.80
CA ARG A 79 -7.84 21.75 -1.87
C ARG A 79 -8.43 22.99 -2.50
N THR A 80 -9.73 23.04 -2.74
CA THR A 80 -10.39 24.25 -3.27
C THR A 80 -10.19 25.47 -2.37
N LYS A 81 -10.20 25.25 -1.05
CA LYS A 81 -10.05 26.33 -0.06
C LYS A 81 -8.57 26.71 0.15
N VAL A 82 -7.68 25.73 0.15
CA VAL A 82 -6.25 25.90 0.43
C VAL A 82 -5.44 26.33 -0.80
N TYR A 83 -5.87 25.93 -1.99
CA TYR A 83 -5.27 26.28 -3.28
C TYR A 83 -6.31 26.98 -4.18
N PRO A 84 -6.80 28.17 -3.79
CA PRO A 84 -7.79 28.89 -4.59
C PRO A 84 -7.23 29.17 -5.99
N ASN A 85 -8.07 28.98 -7.01
CA ASN A 85 -7.72 29.12 -8.44
C ASN A 85 -6.67 28.11 -8.95
N GLY A 86 -6.38 27.04 -8.21
CA GLY A 86 -5.40 26.04 -8.62
C GLY A 86 -3.94 26.50 -8.48
N LEU A 87 -3.70 27.57 -7.72
CA LEU A 87 -2.36 28.08 -7.45
C LEU A 87 -1.66 27.17 -6.44
N ALA A 88 -0.40 26.82 -6.70
CA ALA A 88 0.42 26.01 -5.78
C ALA A 88 0.73 26.73 -4.46
N THR A 89 0.40 28.01 -4.34
CA THR A 89 0.58 28.78 -3.11
C THR A 89 -0.54 28.45 -2.13
N ARG A 90 -0.17 27.84 -1.01
CA ARG A 90 -1.07 27.52 0.10
C ARG A 90 -1.62 28.82 0.72
N PHE A 91 -2.93 28.98 0.75
CA PHE A 91 -3.62 30.02 1.50
C PHE A 91 -4.54 29.35 2.53
N ASP A 92 -4.13 29.36 3.80
CA ASP A 92 -4.87 28.71 4.89
C ASP A 92 -4.89 29.65 6.12
N PRO A 93 -5.87 30.56 6.21
CA PRO A 93 -5.85 31.63 7.21
C PRO A 93 -6.22 31.19 8.64
N GLY A 94 -6.40 29.88 8.90
CA GLY A 94 -6.74 29.44 10.27
C GLY A 94 -6.83 27.93 10.52
N ASP A 95 -6.27 27.06 9.67
CA ASP A 95 -6.26 25.58 9.82
C ASP A 95 -7.65 24.91 9.93
N GLN A 96 -8.75 25.66 9.90
CA GLN A 96 -10.11 25.12 10.06
C GLN A 96 -10.48 24.08 9.00
N HIS A 97 -9.97 24.25 7.77
CA HIS A 97 -10.22 23.28 6.69
C HIS A 97 -9.44 21.99 6.86
N ARG A 98 -8.30 22.07 7.55
CA ARG A 98 -7.51 20.90 7.91
C ARG A 98 -8.24 20.05 8.94
N ASP A 99 -8.89 20.66 9.93
CA ASP A 99 -9.68 19.94 10.94
C ASP A 99 -10.86 19.17 10.32
N ASP A 100 -11.53 19.76 9.31
CA ASP A 100 -12.59 19.09 8.54
C ASP A 100 -12.08 17.83 7.83
N LEU A 101 -10.92 17.95 7.16
CA LEU A 101 -10.29 16.83 6.47
C LEU A 101 -9.80 15.76 7.45
N GLU A 102 -9.21 16.15 8.59
CA GLU A 102 -8.76 15.23 9.64
C GLU A 102 -9.93 14.48 10.28
N SER A 103 -11.07 15.15 10.47
CA SER A 103 -12.31 14.52 10.93
C SER A 103 -12.86 13.51 9.93
N ALA A 104 -12.84 13.84 8.64
CA ALA A 104 -13.24 12.92 7.57
C ALA A 104 -12.31 11.70 7.50
N MET A 105 -10.99 11.91 7.57
CA MET A 105 -10.00 10.83 7.62
C MET A 105 -10.22 9.91 8.82
N SER A 106 -10.43 10.45 10.01
CA SER A 106 -10.61 9.66 11.23
C SER A 106 -11.85 8.75 11.16
N ARG A 107 -12.97 9.29 10.65
CA ARG A 107 -14.20 8.49 10.40
C ARG A 107 -13.98 7.42 9.35
N PHE A 108 -13.26 7.76 8.28
CA PHE A 108 -12.94 6.81 7.23
C PHE A 108 -12.01 5.70 7.73
N GLU A 109 -10.98 6.01 8.50
CA GLU A 109 -10.07 5.04 9.11
C GLU A 109 -10.81 4.06 10.02
N GLU A 110 -11.71 4.57 10.87
CA GLU A 110 -12.54 3.74 11.73
C GLU A 110 -13.42 2.78 10.91
N ARG A 111 -14.09 3.31 9.88
CA ARG A 111 -14.95 2.51 9.00
C ARG A 111 -14.14 1.51 8.18
N LEU A 112 -12.98 1.91 7.66
CA LEU A 112 -12.05 1.05 6.96
C LEU A 112 -11.58 -0.09 7.87
N ALA A 113 -11.23 0.19 9.13
CA ALA A 113 -10.81 -0.82 10.09
C ALA A 113 -11.94 -1.80 10.44
N ARG A 114 -13.19 -1.33 10.51
CA ARG A 114 -14.39 -2.17 10.74
C ARG A 114 -14.81 -2.98 9.51
N SER A 115 -14.60 -2.43 8.31
CA SER A 115 -14.99 -3.01 7.02
C SER A 115 -13.91 -3.87 6.39
N LYS A 116 -12.67 -3.84 6.90
CA LYS A 116 -11.63 -4.78 6.48
C LYS A 116 -12.23 -6.18 6.58
N PRO A 117 -12.29 -6.95 5.47
CA PRO A 117 -12.61 -8.36 5.60
C PRO A 117 -11.61 -8.92 6.61
N LYS A 118 -12.10 -9.63 7.63
CA LYS A 118 -11.25 -10.54 8.39
C LYS A 118 -10.59 -11.40 7.33
N VAL A 119 -9.34 -11.11 7.01
CA VAL A 119 -8.48 -12.10 6.38
C VAL A 119 -8.41 -13.18 7.44
N GLU A 120 -9.27 -14.19 7.31
CA GLU A 120 -9.04 -15.48 7.93
C GLU A 120 -7.65 -15.89 7.44
N LEU A 121 -6.68 -15.71 8.33
CA LEU A 121 -5.31 -16.23 8.21
C LEU A 121 -5.32 -17.77 8.33
N ASP A 122 -6.43 -18.43 7.99
CA ASP A 122 -6.61 -19.88 8.02
C ASP A 122 -5.98 -20.59 6.80
N ASN A 123 -5.32 -19.85 5.91
CA ASN A 123 -4.54 -20.40 4.80
C ASN A 123 -3.17 -19.74 4.68
N ALA A 124 -2.50 -19.47 5.80
CA ALA A 124 -1.04 -19.55 5.74
C ALA A 124 -0.71 -21.02 5.43
N PRO A 125 -0.05 -21.36 4.31
CA PRO A 125 0.58 -22.67 4.23
C PRO A 125 1.49 -22.75 5.45
N ASP A 126 1.21 -23.71 6.33
CA ASP A 126 2.09 -24.11 7.43
C ASP A 126 3.49 -24.23 6.81
N ALA A 127 4.32 -23.22 7.08
CA ALA A 127 5.68 -23.19 6.60
C ALA A 127 6.35 -24.31 7.37
N GLY A 128 6.38 -25.48 6.71
CA GLY A 128 6.66 -26.75 7.31
C GLY A 128 7.94 -26.78 8.12
N ASP A 129 7.95 -27.74 9.05
CA ASP A 129 9.12 -28.44 9.58
C ASP A 129 10.45 -27.88 9.05
N TYR A 130 10.98 -26.86 9.74
CA TYR A 130 12.41 -26.60 9.68
C TYR A 130 13.08 -27.80 10.35
N TYR A 131 13.55 -28.69 9.48
CA TYR A 131 14.50 -29.75 9.75
C TYR A 131 15.52 -29.32 10.82
N ASP A 132 15.54 -30.04 11.94
CA ASP A 132 16.53 -29.96 13.01
C ASP A 132 17.85 -30.55 12.49
N GLY A 133 18.69 -29.69 11.90
CA GLY A 133 20.06 -29.99 11.53
C GLY A 133 21.02 -29.45 12.60
N PRO A 134 21.97 -30.26 13.12
CA PRO A 134 22.69 -29.95 14.35
C PRO A 134 23.60 -28.73 14.22
N GLU A 135 23.47 -27.80 15.17
CA GLU A 135 24.37 -26.65 15.35
C GLU A 135 25.83 -27.10 15.58
N PRO A 136 26.81 -26.61 14.80
CA PRO A 136 28.20 -26.72 15.19
C PRO A 136 28.57 -25.59 16.18
N GLY A 137 28.73 -25.98 17.44
CA GLY A 137 29.27 -25.15 18.52
C GLY A 137 30.75 -24.77 18.35
N PRO A 138 31.30 -23.93 19.25
CA PRO A 138 32.44 -23.07 18.99
C PRO A 138 33.80 -23.80 18.99
N ALA A 139 34.72 -23.19 18.24
CA ALA A 139 36.11 -23.59 18.07
C ALA A 139 36.82 -23.92 19.40
N ASP A 140 37.32 -25.14 19.52
CA ASP A 140 38.40 -25.51 20.43
C ASP A 140 39.46 -26.29 19.66
N ALA A 141 40.72 -25.95 19.93
CA ALA A 141 41.86 -26.21 19.08
C ALA A 141 42.44 -27.61 19.30
N VAL A 142 42.64 -28.40 18.24
CA VAL A 142 43.59 -29.52 18.27
C VAL A 142 44.35 -29.61 16.94
N ARG A 143 45.60 -29.13 17.01
CA ARG A 143 46.82 -29.50 16.28
C ARG A 143 46.69 -30.23 14.93
N LEU A 144 47.19 -29.55 13.90
CA LEU A 144 47.83 -30.15 12.73
C LEU A 144 48.96 -31.09 13.17
N ASP A 145 48.92 -32.34 12.72
CA ASP A 145 50.12 -33.16 12.51
C ASP A 145 50.12 -33.72 11.07
N PRO A 146 51.26 -33.71 10.35
CA PRO A 146 51.31 -33.85 8.90
C PRO A 146 52.05 -35.14 8.50
N THR A 147 51.35 -36.20 8.08
CA THR A 147 51.96 -37.40 7.47
C THR A 147 50.92 -38.11 6.59
N ASP A 148 50.92 -37.89 5.27
CA ASP A 148 51.35 -38.86 4.22
C ASP A 148 50.18 -39.79 3.77
N PRO A 149 50.23 -40.49 2.62
CA PRO A 149 49.58 -40.09 1.36
C PRO A 149 48.74 -41.24 0.73
N GLY A 150 48.10 -40.99 -0.41
CA GLY A 150 47.40 -42.01 -1.20
C GLY A 150 45.87 -41.90 -1.03
N ASP A 151 45.10 -41.77 -2.09
CA ASP A 151 45.05 -42.68 -3.22
C ASP A 151 44.63 -41.93 -4.48
N ALA A 152 45.30 -42.24 -5.59
CA ALA A 152 44.95 -41.78 -6.93
C ALA A 152 44.07 -42.85 -7.59
N GLY A 153 42.99 -42.44 -8.25
CA GLY A 153 42.23 -43.32 -9.15
C GLY A 153 41.10 -42.53 -9.81
N ASP A 154 41.35 -42.09 -11.06
CA ASP A 154 40.62 -42.50 -12.29
C ASP A 154 39.34 -41.67 -12.51
N ALA A 155 39.33 -40.64 -13.36
CA ALA A 155 39.51 -40.59 -14.81
C ALA A 155 38.32 -41.17 -15.61
N ASP A 156 37.70 -40.24 -16.36
CA ASP A 156 36.99 -40.39 -17.63
C ASP A 156 35.63 -41.11 -17.69
N ASP A 157 34.59 -40.35 -18.07
CA ASP A 157 33.64 -40.79 -19.12
C ASP A 157 33.10 -39.55 -19.84
N ASP A 158 33.64 -39.33 -21.04
CA ASP A 158 33.18 -38.41 -22.06
C ASP A 158 31.77 -38.78 -22.54
N ARG A 159 30.88 -37.78 -22.66
CA ARG A 159 29.78 -37.89 -23.62
C ARG A 159 29.36 -36.53 -24.18
N ASP A 160 30.04 -36.16 -25.27
CA ASP A 160 29.49 -35.34 -26.34
C ASP A 160 28.23 -35.99 -26.91
N GLU A 161 27.13 -35.26 -27.04
CA GLU A 161 26.28 -35.33 -28.24
C GLU A 161 25.67 -33.95 -28.54
N ASP A 162 26.14 -33.42 -29.67
CA ASP A 162 25.59 -32.42 -30.57
C ASP A 162 24.05 -32.27 -30.59
N GLY A 163 23.61 -31.06 -30.92
CA GLY A 163 22.22 -30.86 -31.34
C GLY A 163 21.78 -29.44 -31.66
N ALA A 164 22.60 -28.67 -32.38
CA ALA A 164 22.13 -27.45 -33.02
C ALA A 164 21.10 -27.77 -34.13
N SER A 165 20.00 -27.02 -34.20
CA SER A 165 19.56 -26.39 -35.46
C SER A 165 18.29 -25.55 -35.29
N ARG A 166 18.48 -24.26 -35.58
CA ARG A 166 17.64 -23.35 -36.39
C ARG A 166 16.25 -22.96 -35.89
#